data_AF-A0A8T3RNC2-F1
#
_entry.id   AF-A0A8T3RNC2-F1
#
_cell.length_a   1.000
_cell.length_b   1.000
_cell.length_c   1.000
_cell.angle_alpha   90.00
_cell.angle_beta   90.00
_cell.angle_gamma   90.00
#
_symmetry.space_group_name_H-M   'P 1'
#
loop_
_entity.id
_entity.type
_entity.pdbx_description
1 polymer ?
#
loop_
_entity_poly.entity_id
_entity_poly.type
_entity_poly.pdbx_seq_one_letter_code
_entity_poly.pdbx_strand_id
1 'polypeptide(L)'
;RERPEDVRAFLRAILRAVEHWRAHPEEDNAIIAQALAIPLGEVQPLGLKLLSLADNRRAFDRNDPTSLYQSARAYVDFYIRTGSLGRLADIDALIDPSFLPAE
;
A
#
# COMPACT_ATOMS: atom_id res chain seq x y z
N ARG A 1 1.25 14.80 9.07
CA ARG A 1 1.09 14.97 10.54
C ARG A 1 0.11 16.07 10.92
N GLU A 2 -0.04 17.14 10.12
CA GLU A 2 -0.93 18.27 10.42
C GLU A 2 -2.43 17.95 10.32
N ARG A 3 -2.80 16.89 9.57
CA ARG A 3 -4.19 16.47 9.34
C ARG A 3 -4.39 14.98 9.65
N PRO A 4 -4.14 14.54 10.89
CA PRO A 4 -4.07 13.11 11.19
C PRO A 4 -5.43 12.40 11.04
N GLU A 5 -6.51 13.07 11.40
CA GLU A 5 -7.86 12.50 11.30
C GLU A 5 -8.33 12.36 9.85
N ASP A 6 -7.92 13.28 8.97
CA ASP A 6 -8.23 13.18 7.55
C ASP A 6 -7.48 12.00 6.91
N VAL A 7 -6.22 11.78 7.30
CA VAL A 7 -5.47 10.58 6.88
C VAL A 7 -6.16 9.31 7.36
N ARG A 8 -6.61 9.25 8.62
CA ARG A 8 -7.35 8.09 9.13
C ARG A 8 -8.67 7.87 8.38
N ALA A 9 -9.41 8.94 8.09
CA ALA A 9 -10.66 8.87 7.33
C ALA A 9 -10.43 8.36 5.90
N PHE A 10 -9.38 8.86 5.25
CA PHE A 10 -8.96 8.40 3.92
C PHE A 10 -8.59 6.91 3.92
N LEU A 11 -7.79 6.45 4.88
CA LEU A 11 -7.42 5.04 4.98
C LEU A 11 -8.63 4.12 5.22
N ARG A 12 -9.58 4.54 6.06
CA ARG A 12 -10.85 3.80 6.24
C ARG A 12 -11.65 3.71 4.93
N ALA A 13 -11.70 4.79 4.16
CA ALA A 13 -12.39 4.81 2.87
C ALA A 13 -11.71 3.87 1.86
N ILE A 14 -10.38 3.87 1.78
CA ILE A 14 -9.63 2.94 0.92
C ILE A 14 -9.91 1.48 1.31
N LEU A 15 -9.88 1.14 2.59
CA LEU A 15 -10.12 -0.23 3.04
C LEU A 15 -11.52 -0.70 2.66
N ARG A 16 -12.54 0.15 2.82
CA ARG A 16 -13.91 -0.14 2.37
C ARG A 16 -13.99 -0.32 0.85
N ALA A 17 -13.29 0.51 0.08
CA ALA A 17 -13.24 0.37 -1.36
C ALA A 17 -12.56 -0.95 -1.78
N VAL A 18 -11.48 -1.35 -1.12
CA VAL A 18 -10.82 -2.65 -1.35
C VAL A 18 -11.73 -3.82 -1.01
N GLU A 19 -12.49 -3.74 0.09
CA GLU A 19 -13.47 -4.76 0.46
C GLU A 19 -14.60 -4.85 -0.56
N HIS A 20 -15.11 -3.70 -1.02
CA HIS A 20 -16.13 -3.64 -2.07
C HIS A 20 -15.63 -4.25 -3.37
N TRP A 21 -14.44 -3.89 -3.82
CA TRP A 21 -13.84 -4.40 -5.05
C TRP A 21 -13.66 -5.92 -5.01
N ARG A 22 -13.24 -6.46 -3.88
CA ARG A 22 -13.13 -7.92 -3.71
C ARG A 22 -14.49 -8.62 -3.77
N ALA A 23 -15.56 -7.99 -3.28
CA ALA A 23 -16.91 -8.53 -3.30
C ALA A 23 -17.60 -8.35 -4.68
N HIS A 24 -17.25 -7.30 -5.42
CA HIS A 24 -17.87 -6.91 -6.69
C HIS A 24 -16.80 -6.64 -7.77
N PRO A 25 -15.96 -7.63 -8.12
CA PRO A 25 -14.82 -7.42 -9.01
C PRO A 25 -15.22 -6.94 -10.41
N GLU A 26 -16.34 -7.40 -10.96
CA GLU A 26 -16.81 -6.99 -12.28
C GLU A 26 -17.22 -5.51 -12.33
N GLU A 27 -17.93 -5.05 -11.29
CA GLU A 27 -18.40 -3.67 -11.17
C GLU A 27 -17.22 -2.71 -11.03
N ASP A 28 -16.34 -2.97 -10.06
CA ASP A 28 -15.23 -2.06 -9.78
C ASP A 28 -14.18 -2.10 -10.91
N ASN A 29 -14.00 -3.24 -11.59
CA ASN A 29 -13.17 -3.28 -12.79
C ASN A 29 -13.76 -2.43 -13.93
N ALA A 30 -15.09 -2.38 -14.08
CA ALA A 30 -15.74 -1.51 -15.06
C ALA A 30 -15.58 -0.02 -14.73
N ILE A 31 -15.67 0.34 -13.45
CA ILE A 31 -15.39 1.71 -12.97
C ILE A 31 -13.94 2.10 -13.30
N ILE A 32 -12.98 1.21 -13.02
CA ILE A 32 -11.56 1.45 -13.31
C ILE A 32 -11.31 1.57 -14.81
N ALA A 33 -11.88 0.67 -15.62
CA ALA A 33 -11.77 0.69 -17.07
C ALA A 33 -12.26 2.03 -17.64
N GLN A 34 -13.42 2.50 -17.17
CA GLN A 34 -14.00 3.77 -17.57
C GLN A 34 -13.11 4.96 -17.15
N ALA A 35 -12.64 4.98 -15.90
CA ALA A 35 -11.83 6.07 -15.37
C ALA A 35 -10.47 6.19 -16.06
N LEU A 36 -9.88 5.06 -16.45
CA LEU A 36 -8.59 5.00 -17.14
C LEU A 36 -8.71 5.05 -18.67
N ALA A 37 -9.93 5.03 -19.22
CA ALA A 37 -10.22 4.95 -20.65
C ALA A 37 -9.52 3.76 -21.35
N ILE A 38 -9.51 2.60 -20.68
CA ILE A 38 -8.93 1.34 -21.19
C ILE A 38 -10.01 0.27 -21.37
N PRO A 39 -9.79 -0.74 -22.22
CA PRO A 39 -10.69 -1.90 -22.33
C PRO A 39 -10.84 -2.65 -21.00
N LEU A 40 -12.05 -3.13 -20.69
CA LEU A 40 -12.32 -3.89 -19.47
C LEU A 40 -11.43 -5.13 -19.32
N GLY A 41 -11.12 -5.81 -20.43
CA GLY A 41 -10.24 -6.98 -20.45
C GLY A 41 -8.78 -6.69 -20.08
N GLU A 42 -8.36 -5.42 -20.06
CA GLU A 42 -7.05 -4.97 -19.60
C GLU A 42 -7.05 -4.64 -18.10
N VAL A 43 -8.23 -4.48 -17.48
CA VAL A 43 -8.38 -4.44 -16.02
C VAL A 43 -8.35 -5.87 -15.49
N GLN A 44 -7.21 -6.53 -15.67
CA GLN A 44 -6.90 -7.77 -14.96
C GLN A 44 -5.82 -7.48 -13.93
N PRO A 45 -5.96 -7.99 -12.70
CA PRO A 45 -4.88 -7.89 -11.72
C PRO A 45 -3.75 -8.81 -12.17
N LEU A 46 -2.85 -8.31 -13.03
CA LEU A 46 -1.58 -8.94 -13.33
C LEU A 46 -0.71 -8.91 -12.06
N GLY A 47 -0.90 -9.91 -11.19
CA GLY A 47 -0.16 -10.04 -9.93
C GLY A 47 -0.50 -9.00 -8.86
N LEU A 48 -1.53 -8.18 -9.05
CA LEU A 48 -1.94 -7.18 -8.06
C LEU A 48 -2.73 -7.84 -6.92
N LYS A 49 -2.18 -7.79 -5.71
CA LYS A 49 -2.90 -8.15 -4.50
C LYS A 49 -3.55 -6.90 -3.92
N LEU A 50 -4.89 -6.86 -3.93
CA LEU A 50 -5.63 -5.90 -3.09
C LEU A 50 -5.32 -6.22 -1.62
N LEU A 51 -4.89 -5.26 -0.81
CA LEU A 51 -4.46 -5.52 0.59
C LEU A 51 -5.60 -5.26 1.58
N SER A 52 -5.91 -6.27 2.40
CA SER A 52 -6.83 -6.11 3.55
C SER A 52 -6.18 -5.30 4.67
N LEU A 53 -6.96 -4.94 5.69
CA LEU A 53 -6.40 -4.41 6.94
C LEU A 53 -5.40 -5.40 7.57
N ALA A 54 -5.71 -6.70 7.55
CA ALA A 54 -4.81 -7.74 8.07
C ALA A 54 -3.50 -7.84 7.27
N ASP A 55 -3.58 -7.73 5.93
CA ASP A 55 -2.40 -7.71 5.07
C ASP A 55 -1.52 -6.48 5.37
N ASN A 56 -2.14 -5.31 5.53
CA ASN A 56 -1.43 -4.08 5.90
C ASN A 56 -0.78 -4.23 7.28
N ARG A 57 -1.48 -4.74 8.29
CA ARG A 57 -0.89 -4.96 9.62
C ARG A 57 0.35 -5.84 9.57
N ARG A 58 0.31 -6.93 8.79
CA ARG A 58 1.47 -7.78 8.54
C ARG A 58 2.61 -7.02 7.86
N ALA A 59 2.29 -6.20 6.85
CA ALA A 59 3.27 -5.38 6.16
C ALA A 59 3.95 -4.35 7.09
N PHE A 60 3.25 -3.88 8.13
CA PHE A 60 3.78 -2.97 9.15
C PHE A 60 4.38 -3.68 10.39
N ASP A 61 4.33 -5.01 10.49
CA ASP A 61 4.98 -5.76 11.57
C ASP A 61 6.46 -5.93 11.28
N ARG A 62 7.32 -5.32 12.11
CA ARG A 62 8.78 -5.35 11.93
C ARG A 62 9.39 -6.76 11.98
N ASN A 63 8.71 -7.69 12.63
CA ASN A 63 9.15 -9.08 12.77
C ASN A 63 8.72 -9.95 11.58
N ASP A 64 7.80 -9.46 10.74
CA ASP A 64 7.38 -10.20 9.57
C ASP A 64 8.49 -10.14 8.49
N PRO A 65 8.89 -11.28 7.90
CA PRO A 65 9.94 -11.32 6.89
C PRO A 65 9.55 -10.61 5.59
N THR A 66 8.25 -10.38 5.37
CA THR A 66 7.69 -9.66 4.21
C THR A 66 7.29 -8.22 4.54
N SER A 67 7.71 -7.70 5.70
CA SER A 67 7.38 -6.35 6.13
C SER A 67 8.03 -5.26 5.28
N LEU A 68 7.38 -4.10 5.27
CA LEU A 68 7.86 -2.89 4.61
C LEU A 68 9.25 -2.48 5.11
N TYR A 69 9.59 -2.79 6.37
CA TYR A 69 10.91 -2.51 6.92
C TYR A 69 12.02 -3.32 6.26
N GLN A 70 11.76 -4.59 5.93
CA GLN A 70 12.72 -5.43 5.21
C GLN A 70 12.87 -4.96 3.75
N SER A 71 11.75 -4.67 3.09
CA SER A 71 11.78 -4.13 1.72
C SER A 71 12.47 -2.77 1.65
N ALA A 72 12.17 -1.86 2.58
CA ALA A 72 12.79 -0.53 2.64
C ALA A 72 14.30 -0.63 2.83
N ARG A 73 14.78 -1.55 3.68
CA ARG A 73 16.21 -1.81 3.87
C ARG A 73 16.86 -2.27 2.58
N ALA A 74 16.27 -3.26 1.89
CA ALA A 74 16.80 -3.75 0.62
C ALA A 74 16.89 -2.64 -0.45
N TYR A 75 15.89 -1.76 -0.53
CA TYR A 75 15.93 -0.61 -1.44
C TYR A 75 16.98 0.42 -1.05
N VAL A 76 17.07 0.80 0.22
CA VAL A 76 18.09 1.74 0.70
C VAL A 76 19.49 1.21 0.41
N ASP A 77 19.76 -0.06 0.70
CA ASP A 77 21.05 -0.70 0.43
C ASP A 77 21.36 -0.72 -1.07
N PHE A 78 20.37 -1.04 -1.91
CA PHE A 78 20.50 -0.99 -3.36
C PHE A 78 20.87 0.41 -3.84
N TYR A 79 20.14 1.45 -3.41
CA TYR A 79 20.34 2.82 -3.86
C TYR A 79 21.65 3.44 -3.36
N ILE A 80 22.15 3.02 -2.20
CA ILE A 80 23.49 3.37 -1.72
C ILE A 80 24.55 2.73 -2.62
N ARG A 81 24.42 1.43 -2.88
CA ARG A 81 25.37 0.69 -3.71
C ARG A 81 25.46 1.21 -5.14
N THR A 82 24.35 1.68 -5.72
CA THR A 82 24.32 2.25 -7.07
C THR A 82 24.65 3.75 -7.10
N GLY A 83 24.97 4.37 -5.96
CA GLY A 83 25.32 5.79 -5.87
C GLY A 83 24.14 6.75 -6.04
N SER A 84 22.89 6.26 -6.02
CA SER A 84 21.67 7.08 -6.11
C SER A 84 21.35 7.79 -4.79
N LEU A 85 21.75 7.21 -3.66
CA LEU A 85 21.68 7.84 -2.34
C LEU A 85 23.09 8.06 -1.79
N GLY A 86 23.33 9.24 -1.21
CA GLY A 86 24.59 9.59 -0.55
C GLY A 86 24.67 9.17 0.93
N ARG A 87 23.56 8.76 1.54
CA ARG A 87 23.51 8.31 2.94
C ARG A 87 22.30 7.41 3.21
N LEU A 88 22.41 6.58 4.25
CA LEU A 88 21.31 5.76 4.75
C LEU A 88 20.11 6.64 5.17
N ALA A 89 18.93 6.24 4.74
CA ALA A 89 17.67 6.83 5.20
C ALA A 89 17.25 6.20 6.53
N ASP A 90 16.64 7.00 7.40
CA ASP A 90 16.02 6.49 8.63
C ASP A 90 14.67 5.85 8.27
N ILE A 91 14.65 4.53 8.20
CA ILE A 91 13.47 3.75 7.82
C ILE A 91 12.33 3.95 8.84
N ASP A 92 12.65 4.09 10.12
CA ASP A 92 11.64 4.25 11.17
C ASP A 92 11.00 5.64 11.12
N ALA A 93 11.68 6.64 10.52
CA ALA A 93 11.08 7.94 10.24
C ALA A 93 10.19 7.94 8.98
N LEU A 94 10.34 6.95 8.09
CA LEU A 94 9.58 6.84 6.84
C LEU A 94 8.30 6.03 6.97
N ILE A 95 8.27 5.06 7.89
CA ILE A 95 7.16 4.13 8.06
C ILE A 95 6.41 4.50 9.34
N ASP A 96 5.15 4.92 9.21
CA ASP A 96 4.31 5.34 10.33
C ASP A 96 3.07 4.43 10.46
N PRO A 97 3.11 3.38 11.31
CA PRO A 97 1.98 2.49 11.50
C PRO A 97 0.84 3.12 12.32
N SER A 98 1.04 4.31 12.92
CA SER A 98 0.07 4.91 13.84
C SER A 98 -1.26 5.29 13.18
N PHE A 99 -1.30 5.33 11.85
CA PHE A 99 -2.50 5.63 11.07
C PHE A 99 -3.35 4.39 10.75
N LEU A 100 -2.83 3.17 10.97
CA LEU A 100 -3.64 1.96 10.75
C LEU A 100 -4.87 1.96 11.68
N PRO A 101 -6.05 1.58 11.17
CA PRO A 101 -7.22 1.40 12.02
C PRO A 101 -6.99 0.40 13.15
N ALA A 102 -7.47 0.77 14.35
CA ALA A 102 -7.61 -0.15 15.48
C ALA A 102 -8.53 -1.33 15.13
N GLU A 103 -8.43 -2.41 15.90
CA GLU A 103 -9.41 -3.53 15.88
C GLU A 103 -10.79 -3.09 16.32
#